data_AF-A0A6I9NEG4-F1
#
_entry.id   AF-A0A6I9NEG4-F1
#
_cell.length_a   1.000
_cell.length_b   1.000
_cell.length_c   1.000
_cell.angle_alpha   90.00
_cell.angle_beta   90.00
_cell.angle_gamma   90.00
#
_symmetry.space_group_name_H-M   'P 1'
#
loop_
_entity.id
_entity.type
_entity.pdbx_description
1 polymer ?
#
loop_
_entity_poly.entity_id
_entity_poly.type
_entity_poly.pdbx_seq_one_letter_code
_entity_poly.pdbx_strand_id
1 'polypeptide(L)'
;VYYLRGIGKLLQLLNHDHEEVQRLAAGALRNVVYQSSENKMEVKESNGLNSVLQTLKSSRDLETRQQLTGLLWNLSSHDLLKERLSRGGSLSVLTHSVLVPSSGIFEGENPKDELLADADAFHNTTGCLR
;
A
#
# COMPACT_ATOMS: atom_id res chain seq x y z
N VAL A 1 12.43 -15.73 0.23
CA VAL A 1 12.99 -14.45 0.72
C VAL A 1 12.99 -14.35 2.23
N TYR A 2 11.95 -14.87 2.93
CA TYR A 2 11.91 -15.00 4.40
C TYR A 2 13.25 -15.42 5.03
N TYR A 3 13.83 -16.53 4.57
CA TYR A 3 15.12 -17.06 5.08
C TYR A 3 16.34 -16.16 4.83
N LEU A 4 16.21 -15.15 3.96
CA LEU A 4 17.27 -14.19 3.62
C LEU A 4 17.05 -12.81 4.27
N ARG A 5 16.00 -12.65 5.11
CA ARG A 5 15.61 -11.36 5.73
C ARG A 5 15.44 -10.24 4.70
N GLY A 6 14.92 -10.57 3.51
CA GLY A 6 14.83 -9.62 2.41
C GLY A 6 13.67 -8.62 2.56
N ILE A 7 12.63 -8.95 3.31
CA ILE A 7 11.45 -8.08 3.45
C ILE A 7 11.82 -6.77 4.16
N GLY A 8 12.58 -6.83 5.26
CA GLY A 8 13.06 -5.63 5.94
C GLY A 8 13.88 -4.71 5.03
N LYS A 9 14.72 -5.27 4.16
CA LYS A 9 15.50 -4.48 3.18
C LYS A 9 14.62 -3.82 2.13
N LEU A 10 13.64 -4.55 1.59
CA LEU A 10 12.70 -3.99 0.63
C LEU A 10 11.83 -2.89 1.26
N LEU A 11 11.41 -3.04 2.53
CA LEU A 11 10.69 -2.00 3.26
C LEU A 11 11.54 -0.74 3.47
N GLN A 12 12.86 -0.86 3.63
CA GLN A 12 13.75 0.30 3.69
C GLN A 12 13.80 1.03 2.33
N LEU A 13 13.83 0.29 1.22
CA LEU A 13 13.84 0.86 -0.13
C LEU A 13 12.55 1.60 -0.50
N LEU A 14 11.42 1.34 0.18
CA LEU A 14 10.19 2.14 0.00
C LEU A 14 10.36 3.61 0.41
N ASN A 15 11.36 3.94 1.23
CA ASN A 15 11.65 5.31 1.65
C ASN A 15 12.77 5.96 0.83
N HIS A 16 13.19 5.36 -0.29
CA HIS A 16 14.21 5.94 -1.15
C HIS A 16 13.69 7.14 -1.92
N ASP A 17 14.53 8.15 -2.14
CA ASP A 17 14.17 9.40 -2.83
C ASP A 17 13.93 9.22 -4.35
N HIS A 18 14.19 8.03 -4.90
CA HIS A 18 14.11 7.78 -6.33
C HIS A 18 12.86 6.95 -6.62
N GLU A 19 11.93 7.52 -7.37
CA GLU A 19 10.61 6.92 -7.64
C GLU A 19 10.74 5.51 -8.23
N GLU A 20 11.67 5.28 -9.16
CA GLU A 20 11.88 3.94 -9.74
C GLU A 20 12.30 2.91 -8.69
N VAL A 21 13.16 3.27 -7.74
CA VAL A 21 13.60 2.36 -6.66
C VAL A 21 12.42 2.03 -5.75
N GLN A 22 11.64 3.05 -5.38
CA GLN A 22 10.45 2.90 -4.57
C GLN A 22 9.41 1.99 -5.25
N ARG A 23 9.17 2.19 -6.55
CA ARG A 23 8.25 1.40 -7.37
C ARG A 23 8.68 -0.06 -7.50
N LEU A 24 9.95 -0.31 -7.82
CA LEU A 24 10.49 -1.65 -7.94
C LEU A 24 10.46 -2.38 -6.59
N ALA A 25 10.76 -1.68 -5.48
CA ALA A 25 10.64 -2.24 -4.15
C ALA A 25 9.18 -2.59 -3.79
N ALA A 26 8.23 -1.72 -4.11
CA ALA A 26 6.80 -1.98 -3.89
C ALA A 26 6.31 -3.17 -4.72
N GLY A 27 6.67 -3.26 -5.99
CA GLY A 27 6.35 -4.38 -6.87
C GLY A 27 6.97 -5.70 -6.38
N ALA A 28 8.24 -5.66 -5.95
CA ALA A 28 8.92 -6.81 -5.37
C ALA A 28 8.21 -7.28 -4.09
N LEU A 29 7.85 -6.36 -3.18
CA LEU A 29 7.07 -6.66 -1.97
C LEU A 29 5.73 -7.29 -2.30
N ARG A 30 4.97 -6.70 -3.23
CA ARG A 30 3.68 -7.21 -3.70
C ARG A 30 3.78 -8.67 -4.14
N ASN A 31 4.83 -9.00 -4.90
CA ASN A 31 5.07 -10.34 -5.39
C ASN A 31 5.48 -11.31 -4.27
N VAL A 32 6.40 -10.94 -3.39
CA VAL A 32 6.88 -11.88 -2.35
C VAL A 32 5.81 -12.20 -1.31
N VAL A 33 4.88 -11.29 -1.00
CA VAL A 33 3.80 -11.59 -0.04
C VAL A 33 2.65 -12.39 -0.65
N TYR A 34 2.59 -12.49 -1.98
CA TYR A 34 1.52 -13.23 -2.67
C TYR A 34 1.56 -14.71 -2.26
N GLN A 35 0.41 -15.22 -1.80
CA GLN A 35 0.25 -16.63 -1.37
C GLN A 35 1.27 -17.13 -0.31
N SER A 36 1.88 -16.24 0.49
CA SER A 36 2.77 -16.64 1.59
C SER A 36 2.37 -15.95 2.90
N SER A 37 1.87 -16.74 3.86
CA SER A 37 1.50 -16.24 5.19
C SER A 37 2.73 -15.83 6.00
N GLU A 38 3.85 -16.52 5.84
CA GLU A 38 5.12 -16.22 6.52
C GLU A 38 5.65 -14.84 6.11
N ASN A 39 5.69 -14.55 4.81
CA ASN A 39 6.13 -13.26 4.30
C ASN A 39 5.18 -12.13 4.73
N LYS A 40 3.85 -12.37 4.72
CA LYS A 40 2.85 -11.41 5.24
C LYS A 40 3.09 -11.10 6.70
N MET A 41 3.36 -12.11 7.52
CA MET A 41 3.64 -11.92 8.94
C MET A 41 4.99 -11.22 9.17
N GLU A 42 6.03 -11.49 8.37
CA GLU A 42 7.28 -10.74 8.46
C GLU A 42 7.07 -9.24 8.16
N VAL A 43 6.23 -8.89 7.18
CA VAL A 43 5.83 -7.49 6.93
C VAL A 43 5.16 -6.89 8.16
N LYS A 44 4.24 -7.62 8.81
CA LYS A 44 3.57 -7.18 10.04
C LYS A 44 4.58 -6.90 11.17
N GLU A 45 5.44 -7.87 11.47
CA GLU A 45 6.42 -7.80 12.56
C GLU A 45 7.48 -6.72 12.31
N SER A 46 7.77 -6.41 11.04
CA SER A 46 8.69 -5.34 10.64
C SER A 46 8.04 -3.94 10.63
N ASN A 47 6.84 -3.78 11.21
CA ASN A 47 6.05 -2.54 11.13
C ASN A 47 5.75 -2.08 9.68
N GLY A 48 5.78 -3.01 8.72
CA GLY A 48 5.75 -2.72 7.30
C GLY A 48 4.43 -2.16 6.81
N LEU A 49 3.29 -2.47 7.45
CA LEU A 49 2.02 -1.83 7.13
C LEU A 49 2.09 -0.31 7.26
N ASN A 50 2.69 0.18 8.34
CA ASN A 50 2.83 1.61 8.56
C ASN A 50 3.76 2.23 7.51
N SER A 51 4.87 1.58 7.17
CA SER A 51 5.77 2.04 6.10
C SER A 51 5.03 2.15 4.76
N VAL A 52 4.34 1.08 4.34
CA VAL A 52 3.58 1.04 3.09
C VAL A 52 2.50 2.14 3.04
N LEU A 53 1.76 2.35 4.14
CA LEU A 53 0.73 3.38 4.22
C LEU A 53 1.32 4.80 4.18
N GLN A 54 2.46 5.03 4.84
CA GLN A 54 3.14 6.34 4.78
C GLN A 54 3.65 6.63 3.36
N THR A 55 4.26 5.64 2.70
CA THR A 55 4.69 5.77 1.30
C THR A 55 3.51 6.03 0.37
N LEU A 56 2.37 5.35 0.57
CA LEU A 56 1.15 5.59 -0.21
C LEU A 56 0.62 7.02 -0.03
N LYS A 57 0.71 7.56 1.19
CA LYS A 57 0.27 8.92 1.51
C LYS A 57 1.17 9.99 0.89
N SER A 58 2.49 9.76 0.83
CA SER A 58 3.45 10.75 0.32
C SER A 58 3.69 10.66 -1.19
N SER A 59 3.59 9.47 -1.78
CA SER A 59 3.90 9.23 -3.19
C SER A 59 2.85 9.86 -4.12
N ARG A 60 3.35 10.51 -5.16
CA ARG A 60 2.55 11.08 -6.26
C ARG A 60 2.71 10.30 -7.57
N ASP A 61 3.60 9.31 -7.62
CA ASP A 61 3.77 8.41 -8.76
C ASP A 61 2.65 7.36 -8.80
N LEU A 62 1.84 7.38 -9.86
CA LEU A 62 0.67 6.51 -9.98
C LEU A 62 1.07 5.03 -10.03
N GLU A 63 2.15 4.68 -10.73
CA GLU A 63 2.61 3.29 -10.82
C GLU A 63 3.04 2.75 -9.44
N THR A 64 3.77 3.56 -8.66
CA THR A 64 4.13 3.21 -7.28
C THR A 64 2.88 2.99 -6.42
N ARG A 65 1.90 3.88 -6.50
CA ARG A 65 0.64 3.79 -5.73
C ARG A 65 -0.16 2.54 -6.12
N GLN A 66 -0.19 2.16 -7.39
CA GLN A 66 -0.76 0.90 -7.86
C GLN A 66 -0.06 -0.32 -7.24
N GLN A 67 1.28 -0.34 -7.20
CA GLN A 67 2.01 -1.44 -6.57
C GLN A 67 1.75 -1.50 -5.06
N LEU A 68 1.70 -0.36 -4.37
CA LEU A 68 1.45 -0.29 -2.94
C LEU A 68 0.03 -0.75 -2.57
N THR A 69 -0.99 -0.30 -3.31
CA THR A 69 -2.37 -0.74 -3.08
C THR A 69 -2.55 -2.23 -3.40
N GLY A 70 -1.92 -2.73 -4.47
CA GLY A 70 -1.89 -4.16 -4.79
C GLY A 70 -1.17 -5.00 -3.73
N LEU A 71 -0.09 -4.47 -3.14
CA LEU A 71 0.57 -5.07 -1.98
C LEU A 71 -0.38 -5.14 -0.79
N LEU A 72 -1.06 -4.05 -0.43
CA LEU A 72 -2.02 -4.00 0.67
C LEU A 72 -3.18 -5.00 0.46
N TRP A 73 -3.65 -5.16 -0.78
CA TRP A 73 -4.66 -6.16 -1.10
C TRP A 73 -4.15 -7.59 -0.89
N ASN A 74 -2.91 -7.89 -1.32
CA ASN A 74 -2.32 -9.20 -1.04
C ASN A 74 -2.18 -9.45 0.47
N LEU A 75 -1.76 -8.43 1.23
CA LEU A 75 -1.66 -8.49 2.69
C LEU A 75 -3.03 -8.71 3.37
N SER A 76 -4.10 -8.09 2.87
CA SER A 76 -5.46 -8.19 3.43
C SER A 76 -6.07 -9.58 3.35
N SER A 77 -5.48 -10.50 2.57
CA SER A 77 -5.90 -11.90 2.55
C SER A 77 -5.54 -12.71 3.81
N HIS A 78 -4.83 -12.11 4.77
CA HIS A 78 -4.56 -12.71 6.09
C HIS A 78 -5.37 -11.99 7.16
N ASP A 79 -6.11 -12.73 8.00
CA ASP A 79 -7.12 -12.17 8.91
C ASP A 79 -6.60 -11.07 9.85
N LEU A 80 -5.44 -11.30 10.49
CA LEU A 80 -4.81 -10.29 11.36
C LEU A 80 -4.45 -8.99 10.62
N LEU A 81 -4.04 -9.09 9.35
CA LEU A 81 -3.70 -7.92 8.53
C LEU A 81 -4.96 -7.23 8.02
N LYS A 82 -5.99 -8.00 7.65
CA LYS A 82 -7.33 -7.49 7.31
C LYS A 82 -7.88 -6.63 8.45
N GLU A 83 -7.91 -7.16 9.67
CA GLU A 83 -8.40 -6.44 10.85
C GLU A 83 -7.63 -5.14 11.09
N ARG A 84 -6.31 -5.13 10.83
CA ARG A 84 -5.48 -3.92 10.95
C ARG A 84 -5.76 -2.89 9.87
N LEU A 85 -6.09 -3.33 8.65
CA LEU A 85 -6.43 -2.44 7.54
C LEU A 85 -7.84 -1.85 7.68
N SER A 86 -8.79 -2.63 8.20
CA SER A 86 -10.19 -2.19 8.42
C SER A 86 -10.38 -1.31 9.66
N ARG A 87 -9.30 -0.90 10.36
CA ARG A 87 -9.38 -0.12 11.60
C ARG A 87 -8.68 1.23 11.48
N GLY A 88 -9.27 2.21 12.17
CA GLY A 88 -8.65 3.48 12.55
C GLY A 88 -7.79 4.13 11.46
N GLY A 89 -6.51 4.37 11.79
CA GLY A 89 -5.58 5.12 10.95
C GLY A 89 -5.32 4.50 9.57
N SER A 90 -5.31 3.18 9.44
CA SER A 90 -5.10 2.51 8.13
C SER A 90 -6.26 2.81 7.18
N LEU A 91 -7.50 2.66 7.69
CA LEU A 91 -8.70 2.93 6.92
C LEU A 91 -8.76 4.41 6.52
N SER A 92 -8.44 5.32 7.45
CA SER A 92 -8.38 6.76 7.16
C SER A 92 -7.39 7.08 6.03
N VAL A 93 -6.19 6.49 6.04
CA VAL A 93 -5.20 6.68 4.97
C VAL A 93 -5.73 6.17 3.64
N LEU A 94 -6.33 4.97 3.60
CA LEU A 94 -6.89 4.41 2.36
C LEU A 94 -8.05 5.26 1.81
N THR A 95 -8.90 5.75 2.70
CA THR A 95 -10.03 6.63 2.33
C THR A 95 -9.53 7.92 1.70
N HIS A 96 -8.71 8.69 2.40
CA HIS A 96 -8.29 10.01 1.92
C HIS A 96 -7.23 9.95 0.83
N SER A 97 -6.39 8.92 0.82
CA SER A 97 -5.31 8.83 -0.18
C SER A 97 -5.79 8.23 -1.49
N VAL A 98 -6.82 7.37 -1.49
CA VAL A 98 -7.21 6.62 -2.70
C VAL A 98 -8.71 6.72 -2.98
N LEU A 99 -9.56 6.37 -2.00
CA LEU A 99 -11.00 6.25 -2.25
C LEU A 99 -11.63 7.60 -2.61
N VAL A 100 -11.40 8.64 -1.81
CA VAL A 100 -11.94 9.98 -2.06
C VAL A 100 -11.43 10.54 -3.38
N PRO A 101 -10.10 10.62 -3.64
CA PRO A 101 -9.56 11.07 -4.93
C PRO A 101 -10.14 10.36 -6.16
N SER A 102 -10.40 9.06 -6.05
CA SER A 102 -10.87 8.24 -7.18
C SER A 102 -12.39 8.07 -7.25
N SER A 103 -13.14 8.62 -6.28
CA SER A 103 -14.61 8.46 -6.19
C SER A 103 -15.38 9.48 -7.02
N GLY A 104 -14.75 10.57 -7.45
CA GLY A 104 -15.42 11.72 -8.05
C GLY A 104 -16.24 12.57 -7.06
N ILE A 105 -16.16 12.27 -5.76
CA ILE A 105 -16.78 13.07 -4.69
C ILE A 105 -15.77 14.15 -4.27
N PHE A 106 -15.94 15.36 -4.80
CA PHE A 106 -15.08 16.51 -4.49
C PHE A 106 -15.72 17.37 -3.40
N GLU A 107 -15.60 16.97 -2.13
CA GLU A 107 -15.96 17.85 -1.00
C GLU A 107 -14.79 18.80 -0.68
N GLY A 108 -14.64 19.88 -1.45
CA GLY A 108 -13.80 21.02 -1.06
C GLY A 108 -12.28 20.77 -0.95
N GLU A 109 -11.77 19.66 -1.48
CA GLU A 109 -10.36 19.26 -1.37
C GLU A 109 -9.45 19.84 -2.47
N ASN A 110 -8.14 19.75 -2.23
CA ASN A 110 -7.06 20.29 -3.05
C ASN A 110 -7.15 19.76 -4.51
N PRO A 111 -7.18 20.63 -5.54
CA PRO A 111 -7.28 20.21 -6.94
C PRO A 111 -6.22 19.20 -7.40
N LYS A 112 -5.09 19.14 -6.68
CA LYS A 112 -4.00 18.19 -6.96
C LYS A 112 -4.32 16.75 -6.60
N ASP A 113 -5.33 16.49 -5.78
CA ASP A 113 -5.69 15.13 -5.41
C ASP A 113 -6.48 14.43 -6.54
N GLU A 114 -7.13 15.18 -7.44
CA GLU A 114 -7.69 14.63 -8.68
C GLU A 114 -6.62 14.00 -9.59
N LEU A 115 -5.39 14.54 -9.57
CA LEU A 115 -4.25 13.97 -10.30
C LEU A 115 -3.79 12.62 -9.74
N LEU A 116 -4.28 12.22 -8.55
CA LEU A 116 -4.01 10.93 -7.93
C LEU A 116 -5.11 9.89 -8.15
N ALA A 117 -6.17 10.25 -8.87
CA ALA A 117 -7.23 9.32 -9.22
C ALA A 117 -6.67 8.22 -10.14
N ASP A 118 -6.82 6.97 -9.72
CA ASP A 118 -6.32 5.81 -10.47
C ASP A 118 -7.24 4.61 -10.25
N ALA A 119 -7.78 4.06 -11.34
CA ALA A 119 -8.80 3.01 -11.30
C ALA A 119 -8.27 1.71 -10.67
N ASP A 120 -7.02 1.36 -10.95
CA ASP A 120 -6.40 0.15 -10.42
C ASP A 120 -6.13 0.28 -8.92
N ALA A 121 -5.60 1.43 -8.48
CA ALA A 121 -5.40 1.72 -7.06
C ALA A 121 -6.72 1.73 -6.30
N PHE A 122 -7.79 2.28 -6.89
CA PHE A 122 -9.13 2.25 -6.33
C PHE A 122 -9.66 0.82 -6.20
N HIS A 123 -9.59 0.03 -7.27
CA HIS A 123 -10.00 -1.38 -7.27
C HIS A 123 -9.27 -2.18 -6.19
N ASN A 124 -7.94 -2.08 -6.15
CA ASN A 124 -7.11 -2.76 -5.15
C ASN A 124 -7.51 -2.36 -3.72
N THR A 125 -7.71 -1.06 -3.48
CA THR A 125 -8.09 -0.53 -2.16
C THR A 125 -9.45 -1.04 -1.71
N THR A 126 -10.45 -1.06 -2.59
CA THR A 126 -11.75 -1.65 -2.26
C THR A 126 -11.64 -3.16 -1.96
N GLY A 127 -10.73 -3.87 -2.63
CA GLY A 127 -10.37 -5.26 -2.34
C GLY A 127 -9.75 -5.49 -0.96
N CYS A 128 -9.22 -4.47 -0.30
CA CYS A 128 -8.77 -4.53 1.09
C CYS A 128 -9.91 -4.58 2.11
N LEU A 129 -11.10 -4.08 1.75
CA LEU A 129 -12.22 -3.84 2.66
C LEU A 129 -13.34 -4.89 2.56
N ARG A 130 -13.20 -5.87 1.66
CA ARG A 130 -14.07 -7.07 1.56
C ARG A 130 -13.97 -7.95 2.79
#